data_AF-A0A2E6PT43-F1
#
_entry.id   AF-A0A2E6PT43-F1
#
_cell.length_a   1.000
_cell.length_b   1.000
_cell.length_c   1.000
_cell.angle_alpha   90.00
_cell.angle_beta   90.00
_cell.angle_gamma   90.00
#
_symmetry.space_group_name_H-M   'P 1'
#
loop_
_entity.id
_entity.type
_entity.pdbx_description
1 polymer ?
#
loop_
_entity_poly.entity_id
_entity_poly.type
_entity_poly.pdbx_seq_one_letter_code
_entity_poly.pdbx_strand_id
1 'polypeptide(L)'
;MKWILLTLLLIGCSQKSEFDAWQDSSIQELLLEDRENKELELIYLEEIRIAQENDDKDAYEYFFQEYLEVPRLDIPDHLKEHPDYFIGGDRVKY
;
A
#
# COMPACT_ATOMS: atom_id res chain seq x y z
N MET A 1 44.58 1.44 -30.72
CA MET A 1 43.18 0.98 -30.90
C MET A 1 42.65 0.32 -29.62
N LYS A 2 42.58 1.05 -28.50
CA LYS A 2 42.08 0.53 -27.20
C LYS A 2 41.15 1.51 -26.45
N TRP A 3 40.89 2.68 -27.02
CA TRP A 3 40.18 3.77 -26.35
C TRP A 3 38.73 3.96 -26.83
N ILE A 4 38.26 3.14 -27.79
CA ILE A 4 36.90 3.25 -28.33
C ILE A 4 35.88 2.49 -27.47
N LEU A 5 36.32 1.60 -26.58
CA LEU A 5 35.44 0.83 -25.68
C LEU A 5 35.00 1.62 -24.43
N LEU A 6 35.55 2.81 -24.17
CA LEU A 6 35.23 3.61 -22.97
C LEU A 6 34.15 4.67 -23.19
N THR A 7 33.77 4.96 -24.44
CA THR A 7 32.77 5.99 -24.77
C THR A 7 31.33 5.46 -24.88
N LEU A 8 31.11 4.15 -24.79
CA LEU A 8 29.77 3.54 -24.91
C LEU A 8 29.02 3.40 -23.57
N LEU A 9 29.63 3.75 -22.44
CA LEU A 9 29.02 3.67 -21.10
C LEU A 9 28.26 4.93 -20.66
N LEU A 10 28.26 6.01 -21.46
CA LEU A 10 27.69 7.31 -21.08
C LEU A 10 26.40 7.70 -21.84
N ILE A 11 25.87 6.83 -22.71
CA ILE A 11 24.66 7.14 -23.52
C ILE A 11 23.39 6.49 -22.92
N GLY A 12 23.50 5.80 -21.78
CA GLY A 12 22.39 5.09 -21.14
C GLY A 12 21.45 5.93 -20.25
N CYS A 13 21.54 7.27 -20.24
CA CYS A 13 20.55 8.09 -19.53
C CYS A 13 19.25 8.16 -20.36
N SER A 14 18.44 7.10 -20.26
CA SER A 14 17.05 7.15 -20.73
C SER A 14 16.32 8.21 -19.89
N GLN A 15 16.05 9.39 -20.45
CA GLN A 15 15.18 10.37 -19.80
C GLN A 15 13.81 9.73 -19.68
N LYS A 16 13.37 9.40 -18.45
CA LYS A 16 11.98 9.00 -18.20
C LYS A 16 11.09 10.09 -18.79
N SER A 17 10.10 9.67 -19.58
CA SER A 17 9.16 10.63 -20.14
C SER A 17 8.32 11.24 -19.02
N GLU A 18 7.79 12.45 -19.23
CA GLU A 18 6.87 13.09 -18.29
C GLU A 18 5.64 12.21 -17.99
N PHE A 19 5.21 11.43 -18.98
CA PHE A 19 4.16 10.43 -18.84
C PHE A 19 4.54 9.29 -17.89
N ASP A 20 5.76 8.75 -18.00
CA ASP A 20 6.24 7.69 -17.10
C ASP A 20 6.34 8.22 -15.65
N ALA A 21 6.77 9.47 -15.47
CA ALA A 21 6.84 10.10 -14.16
C ALA A 21 5.45 10.33 -13.54
N TRP A 22 4.46 10.76 -14.33
CA TRP A 22 3.08 10.90 -13.88
C TRP A 22 2.45 9.54 -13.53
N GLN A 23 2.70 8.52 -14.35
CA GLN A 23 2.22 7.16 -14.09
C GLN A 23 2.80 6.60 -12.79
N ASP A 24 4.11 6.75 -12.57
CA ASP A 24 4.77 6.34 -11.32
C ASP A 24 4.16 7.04 -10.09
N SER A 25 3.90 8.36 -10.19
CA SER A 25 3.25 9.13 -9.11
C SER A 25 1.86 8.59 -8.79
N SER A 26 1.05 8.30 -9.82
CA SER A 26 -0.31 7.78 -9.63
C SER A 26 -0.33 6.39 -8.97
N ILE A 27 0.65 5.54 -9.31
CA ILE A 27 0.81 4.22 -8.68
C ILE A 27 1.23 4.37 -7.22
N GLN A 28 2.15 5.30 -6.93
CA GLN A 28 2.59 5.57 -5.56
C GLN A 28 1.45 6.10 -4.70
N GLU A 29 0.63 7.03 -5.21
CA GLU A 29 -0.54 7.55 -4.50
C GLU A 29 -1.54 6.43 -4.19
N LEU A 30 -1.84 5.56 -5.17
CA LEU A 30 -2.74 4.42 -4.98
C LEU A 30 -2.23 3.44 -3.90
N LEU A 31 -0.93 3.09 -3.94
CA LEU A 31 -0.33 2.18 -2.98
C LEU A 31 -0.21 2.80 -1.59
N LEU A 32 -0.03 4.12 -1.51
CA LEU A 32 -0.02 4.85 -0.25
C LEU A 32 -1.41 4.85 0.39
N GLU A 33 -2.45 5.16 -0.37
CA GLU A 33 -3.83 5.14 0.12
C GLU A 33 -4.25 3.73 0.58
N ASP A 34 -3.91 2.69 -0.19
CA ASP A 34 -4.13 1.30 0.19
C ASP A 34 -3.40 0.93 1.49
N ARG A 35 -2.16 1.38 1.66
CA ARG A 35 -1.41 1.20 2.89
C ARG A 35 -2.08 1.88 4.07
N GLU A 36 -2.46 3.15 3.93
CA GLU A 36 -3.13 3.92 5.00
C GLU A 36 -4.43 3.24 5.45
N ASN A 37 -5.24 2.76 4.49
CA ASN A 37 -6.45 2.00 4.78
C ASN A 37 -6.14 0.71 5.55
N LYS A 38 -5.14 -0.07 5.11
CA LYS A 38 -4.75 -1.32 5.78
C LYS A 38 -4.18 -1.10 7.17
N GLU A 39 -3.40 -0.04 7.37
CA GLU A 39 -2.89 0.34 8.69
C GLU A 39 -4.04 0.72 9.63
N LEU A 40 -5.03 1.45 9.13
CA LEU A 40 -6.24 1.78 9.88
C LEU A 40 -7.07 0.54 10.25
N GLU A 41 -7.23 -0.41 9.32
CA GLU A 41 -7.88 -1.69 9.62
C GLU A 41 -7.16 -2.44 10.75
N LEU A 42 -5.83 -2.47 10.75
CA LEU A 42 -5.05 -3.13 11.81
C LEU A 42 -5.26 -2.47 13.17
N ILE A 43 -5.36 -1.13 13.20
CA ILE A 43 -5.67 -0.39 14.43
C ILE A 43 -7.05 -0.78 14.95
N TYR A 44 -8.09 -0.76 14.11
CA TYR A 44 -9.44 -1.10 14.56
C TYR A 44 -9.55 -2.56 15.00
N LEU A 45 -8.86 -3.51 14.33
CA LEU A 45 -8.82 -4.90 14.76
C LEU A 45 -8.19 -5.07 16.14
N GLU A 46 -7.16 -4.29 16.45
CA GLU A 46 -6.54 -4.30 17.78
C GLU A 46 -7.47 -3.71 18.85
N GLU A 47 -8.15 -2.60 18.55
CA GLU A 47 -9.14 -2.02 19.47
C GLU A 47 -10.33 -2.96 19.72
N ILE A 48 -10.79 -3.67 18.68
CA ILE A 48 -11.81 -4.72 18.80
C ILE A 48 -11.34 -5.83 19.75
N ARG A 49 -10.08 -6.29 19.60
CA ARG A 49 -9.49 -7.31 20.48
C ARG A 49 -9.46 -6.82 21.93
N ILE A 50 -9.01 -5.59 22.17
CA ILE A 50 -8.95 -4.98 23.50
C ILE A 50 -10.35 -4.85 24.11
N ALA A 51 -11.34 -4.42 23.33
CA ALA A 51 -12.72 -4.30 23.79
C ALA A 51 -13.29 -5.67 24.20
N GLN A 52 -13.04 -6.72 23.41
CA GLN A 52 -13.43 -8.09 23.73
C GLN A 52 -12.78 -8.62 25.01
N GLU A 53 -11.49 -8.34 25.23
CA GLU A 53 -10.77 -8.76 26.44
C GLU A 53 -11.28 -8.07 27.71
N ASN A 54 -11.86 -6.90 27.58
CA ASN A 54 -12.41 -6.11 28.67
C ASN A 54 -13.94 -6.27 28.86
N ASP A 55 -14.59 -7.15 28.08
CA ASP A 55 -16.05 -7.26 28.00
C ASP A 55 -16.75 -5.89 27.72
N ASP A 56 -16.07 -4.97 27.03
CA ASP A 56 -16.57 -3.64 26.68
C ASP A 56 -17.35 -3.70 25.37
N LYS A 57 -18.66 -3.94 25.51
CA LYS A 57 -19.55 -4.09 24.37
C LYS A 57 -19.72 -2.80 23.55
N ASP A 58 -19.70 -1.64 24.20
CA ASP A 58 -19.92 -0.36 23.52
C ASP A 58 -18.71 -0.03 22.64
N ALA A 59 -17.50 -0.21 23.16
CA ALA A 59 -16.26 -0.06 22.40
C ALA A 59 -16.19 -1.06 21.24
N TYR A 60 -16.55 -2.32 21.49
CA TYR A 60 -16.59 -3.34 20.45
C TYR A 60 -17.51 -2.92 19.29
N GLU A 61 -18.75 -2.51 19.59
CA GLU A 61 -19.71 -2.11 18.55
C GLU A 61 -19.21 -0.91 17.76
N TYR A 62 -18.63 0.10 18.43
CA TYR A 62 -18.05 1.26 17.78
C TYR A 62 -16.93 0.88 16.80
N PHE A 63 -15.86 0.24 17.29
CA PHE A 63 -14.70 -0.07 16.46
C PHE A 63 -15.02 -1.09 15.36
N PHE A 64 -16.00 -1.98 15.60
CA PHE A 64 -16.47 -2.87 14.56
C PHE A 64 -17.16 -2.14 13.42
N GLN A 65 -17.97 -1.10 13.69
CA GLN A 65 -18.56 -0.29 12.61
C GLN A 65 -17.49 0.48 11.85
N GLU A 66 -16.58 1.16 12.56
CA GLU A 66 -15.47 1.90 11.95
C GLU A 66 -14.62 1.01 11.03
N TYR A 67 -14.31 -0.21 11.49
CA TYR A 67 -13.60 -1.21 10.70
C TYR A 67 -14.34 -1.61 9.42
N LEU A 68 -15.66 -1.73 9.46
CA LEU A 68 -16.47 -2.04 8.26
C LEU A 68 -16.45 -0.90 7.25
N GLU A 69 -16.33 0.34 7.70
CA GLU A 69 -16.32 1.54 6.84
C GLU A 69 -14.97 1.77 6.14
N VAL A 70 -13.87 1.17 6.61
CA VAL A 70 -12.56 1.33 5.97
C VAL A 70 -12.59 0.81 4.51
N PRO A 71 -12.27 1.65 3.51
CA PRO A 71 -12.26 1.24 2.12
C PRO A 71 -11.18 0.19 1.83
N ARG A 72 -11.50 -0.78 0.97
CA ARG A 72 -10.52 -1.70 0.38
C ARG A 72 -10.37 -1.40 -1.09
N LEU A 73 -9.20 -0.92 -1.47
CA LEU A 73 -8.88 -0.65 -2.86
C LEU A 73 -8.60 -1.97 -3.58
N ASP A 74 -9.16 -2.11 -4.78
CA ASP A 74 -8.86 -3.26 -5.64
C ASP A 74 -7.50 -3.01 -6.32
N ILE A 75 -6.44 -3.45 -5.65
CA ILE A 75 -5.08 -3.32 -6.17
C ILE A 75 -4.84 -4.38 -7.24
N PRO A 76 -4.51 -3.99 -8.49
CA PRO A 76 -4.17 -4.92 -9.55
C PRO A 76 -3.06 -5.89 -9.15
N ASP A 77 -3.18 -7.16 -9.56
CA ASP A 77 -2.24 -8.21 -9.12
C ASP A 77 -0.77 -7.90 -9.41
N HIS A 78 -0.48 -7.25 -10.54
CA HIS A 78 0.89 -6.87 -10.90
C HIS A 78 1.50 -5.82 -9.95
N LEU A 79 0.68 -5.03 -9.26
CA LEU A 79 1.16 -4.07 -8.25
C LEU A 79 1.36 -4.72 -6.88
N LYS A 80 0.87 -5.94 -6.64
CA LYS A 80 1.11 -6.66 -5.38
C LYS A 80 2.55 -7.13 -5.21
N GLU A 81 3.29 -7.19 -6.32
CA GLU A 81 4.73 -7.45 -6.34
C GLU A 81 5.57 -6.15 -6.23
N HIS A 82 4.92 -4.98 -6.22
CA HIS A 82 5.60 -3.69 -6.12
C HIS A 82 6.28 -3.57 -4.75
N PRO A 83 7.51 -3.02 -4.65
CA PRO A 83 8.22 -2.88 -3.37
C PRO A 83 7.47 -2.08 -2.31
N ASP A 84 6.60 -1.16 -2.73
CA ASP A 84 5.81 -0.32 -1.83
C ASP A 84 4.46 -0.93 -1.46
N TYR A 85 4.09 -2.09 -2.03
CA TYR A 85 2.85 -2.77 -1.70
C TYR A 85 2.89 -3.28 -0.27
N PHE A 86 1.87 -2.91 0.50
CA PHE A 86 1.70 -3.34 1.88
C PHE A 86 0.65 -4.45 1.95
N ILE A 87 1.03 -5.64 2.44
CA ILE A 87 0.12 -6.80 2.50
C ILE A 87 -1.04 -6.54 3.48
N GLY A 88 -0.78 -5.86 4.61
CA GLY A 88 -1.80 -5.58 5.63
C GLY A 88 -2.22 -6.81 6.44
N GLY A 89 -3.41 -6.73 7.06
CA GLY A 89 -4.00 -7.81 7.85
C GLY A 89 -4.58 -8.92 6.98
N ASP A 90 -4.07 -10.13 7.13
CA ASP A 90 -4.23 -11.21 6.15
C ASP A 90 -5.66 -11.80 6.01
N ARG A 91 -6.64 -11.53 6.92
CA ARG A 91 -7.79 -12.46 7.03
C ARG A 91 -9.18 -12.00 7.47
N VAL A 92 -9.52 -10.73 7.60
CA VAL A 92 -10.96 -10.40 7.78
C VAL A 92 -11.34 -9.30 6.82
N LYS A 93 -12.29 -9.56 5.94
CA LYS A 93 -13.54 -8.82 5.73
C LYS A 93 -14.41 -9.85 5.00
N TYR A 94 -15.37 -10.39 5.75
CA TYR A 94 -16.14 -11.65 5.60
C TYR A 94 -15.45 -12.92 6.13
#